data_AF-A0A257XWP0-F1
#
_entry.id   AF-A0A257XWP0-F1
#
_cell.length_a   1.000
_cell.length_b   1.000
_cell.length_c   1.000
_cell.angle_alpha   90.00
_cell.angle_beta   90.00
_cell.angle_gamma   90.00
#
_symmetry.space_group_name_H-M   'P 1'
#
loop_
_entity.id
_entity.type
_entity.pdbx_description
1 polymer ?
#
loop_
_entity_poly.entity_id
_entity_poly.type
_entity_poly.pdbx_seq_one_letter_code
_entity_poly.pdbx_strand_id
1 'polypeptide(L)'
;MMSRLLMILILASVSASPAQALDDALTVKLEAMNNSGQSGFATLFPEGEKTRVVIELLNTPPGVAQPAHIHAGRCDTLDKAPKWPLEALKGGRSVTLVPVSLDAILQDKTAINIHKSAAEVQVYVACGNIVGVM
;
A
#
# COMPACT_ATOMS: atom_id res chain seq x y z
N MET A 1 -25.83 32.39 52.65
CA MET A 1 -26.79 31.77 51.71
C MET A 1 -26.98 32.76 50.56
N MET A 2 -26.69 32.51 49.28
CA MET A 2 -26.57 31.30 48.47
C MET A 2 -25.29 31.32 47.61
N SER A 3 -24.65 30.16 47.50
CA SER A 3 -23.59 29.87 46.53
C SER A 3 -24.21 29.72 45.12
N ARG A 4 -23.70 30.45 44.14
CA ARG A 4 -24.04 30.24 42.72
C ARG A 4 -23.08 29.19 42.15
N LEU A 5 -23.58 27.96 41.99
CA LEU A 5 -22.95 26.92 41.19
C LEU A 5 -23.01 27.35 39.72
N LEU A 6 -21.86 27.55 39.07
CA LEU A 6 -21.77 27.65 37.61
C LEU A 6 -21.15 26.35 37.10
N MET A 7 -21.96 25.57 36.39
CA MET A 7 -21.56 24.35 35.66
C MET A 7 -20.57 24.73 34.55
N ILE A 8 -19.36 24.20 34.61
CA ILE A 8 -18.38 24.29 33.52
C ILE A 8 -18.60 23.07 32.63
N LEU A 9 -19.22 23.27 31.47
CA LEU A 9 -19.33 22.26 30.41
C LEU A 9 -18.02 22.26 29.63
N ILE A 10 -17.15 21.28 29.90
CA ILE A 10 -15.90 21.09 29.15
C ILE A 10 -16.26 20.38 27.84
N LEU A 11 -16.37 21.12 26.74
CA LEU A 11 -16.34 20.53 25.39
C LEU A 11 -14.92 20.08 25.11
N ALA A 12 -14.66 18.77 25.19
CA ALA A 12 -13.43 18.18 24.68
C ALA A 12 -13.48 18.19 23.15
N SER A 13 -12.79 19.14 22.54
CA SER A 13 -12.51 19.12 21.10
C SER A 13 -11.46 18.05 20.83
N VAL A 14 -11.87 16.93 20.22
CA VAL A 14 -10.96 15.91 19.70
C VAL A 14 -10.34 16.44 18.40
N SER A 15 -9.13 16.98 18.49
CA SER A 15 -8.34 17.39 17.33
C SER A 15 -7.54 16.17 16.84
N ALA A 16 -8.05 15.44 15.84
CA ALA A 16 -7.23 14.46 15.12
C ALA A 16 -6.16 15.22 14.32
N SER A 17 -4.88 15.05 14.70
CA SER A 17 -3.77 15.69 14.01
C SER A 17 -3.35 14.90 12.77
N PRO A 18 -3.15 15.54 11.60
CA PRO A 18 -2.72 14.84 10.37
C PRO A 18 -1.29 14.28 10.44
N ALA A 19 -0.53 14.60 11.49
CA ALA A 19 0.86 14.18 11.65
C ALA A 19 1.04 12.70 12.02
N GLN A 20 0.02 12.05 12.61
CA GLN A 20 0.16 10.66 13.10
C GLN A 20 0.17 9.61 11.97
N ALA A 21 -0.38 9.92 10.80
CA ALA A 21 -0.52 8.94 9.71
C ALA A 21 0.80 8.60 8.98
N LEU A 22 1.86 9.41 9.16
CA LEU A 22 3.16 9.18 8.51
C LEU A 22 4.06 8.22 9.29
N ASP A 23 3.96 8.20 10.62
CA ASP A 23 4.76 7.32 11.48
C ASP A 23 4.37 5.84 11.33
N ASP A 24 3.13 5.58 10.89
CA ASP A 24 2.56 4.24 10.70
C ASP A 24 2.68 3.73 9.24
N ALA A 25 3.42 4.44 8.38
CA ALA A 25 3.60 4.02 7.00
C ALA A 25 4.48 2.76 6.90
N LEU A 26 4.02 1.76 6.14
CA LEU A 26 4.80 0.55 5.87
C LEU A 26 5.53 0.66 4.53
N THR A 27 6.84 0.43 4.53
CA THR A 27 7.63 0.31 3.30
C THR A 27 7.93 -1.15 2.99
N VAL A 28 7.57 -1.58 1.78
CA VAL A 28 7.79 -2.91 1.23
C VAL A 28 8.84 -2.82 0.13
N LYS A 29 9.93 -3.57 0.28
CA LYS A 29 10.92 -3.72 -0.80
C LYS A 29 10.36 -4.63 -1.89
N LEU A 30 10.48 -4.20 -3.14
CA LEU A 30 10.11 -4.95 -4.33
C LEU A 30 11.37 -5.51 -4.98
N GLU A 31 11.51 -6.84 -4.95
CA GLU A 31 12.63 -7.55 -5.53
C GLU A 31 12.32 -7.94 -6.97
N ALA A 32 13.36 -7.95 -7.81
CA ALA A 32 13.26 -8.37 -9.20
C ALA A 32 12.86 -9.85 -9.31
N MET A 33 11.95 -10.15 -10.22
CA MET A 33 11.56 -11.51 -10.59
C MET A 33 11.93 -11.81 -12.03
N ASN A 34 12.09 -13.10 -12.35
CA ASN A 34 12.28 -13.59 -13.72
C ASN A 34 13.39 -12.86 -14.49
N ASN A 35 14.50 -12.53 -13.81
CA ASN A 35 15.64 -11.78 -14.34
C ASN A 35 15.27 -10.41 -14.97
N SER A 36 14.21 -9.77 -14.48
CA SER A 36 13.75 -8.47 -15.01
C SER A 36 14.75 -7.32 -14.78
N GLY A 37 15.57 -7.41 -13.73
CA GLY A 37 16.38 -6.30 -13.23
C GLY A 37 15.58 -5.13 -12.63
N GLN A 38 14.25 -5.29 -12.47
CA GLN A 38 13.35 -4.25 -11.96
C GLN A 38 13.16 -4.41 -10.45
N SER A 39 13.53 -3.39 -9.70
CA SER A 39 13.43 -3.38 -8.23
C SER A 39 13.09 -1.99 -7.72
N GLY A 40 12.56 -1.90 -6.51
CA GLY A 40 12.18 -0.63 -5.92
C GLY A 40 11.42 -0.80 -4.62
N PHE A 41 10.48 0.11 -4.35
CA PHE A 41 9.73 0.14 -3.10
C PHE A 41 8.26 0.43 -3.35
N ALA A 42 7.43 -0.10 -2.47
CA ALA A 42 6.06 0.34 -2.28
C ALA A 42 5.91 0.88 -0.85
N THR A 43 5.38 2.09 -0.70
CA THR A 43 5.04 2.66 0.61
C THR A 43 3.53 2.70 0.76
N LEU A 44 3.03 2.09 1.82
CA LEU A 44 1.63 2.02 2.19
C LEU A 44 1.41 3.02 3.32
N PHE A 45 0.65 4.07 3.04
CA PHE A 45 0.27 5.09 4.00
C PHE A 45 -1.14 4.81 4.53
N PRO A 46 -1.33 4.68 5.85
CA PRO A 46 -2.67 4.58 6.42
C PRO A 46 -3.43 5.90 6.23
N GLU A 47 -4.67 5.81 5.77
CA GLU A 47 -5.59 6.94 5.58
C GLU A 47 -6.97 6.60 6.19
N GLY A 48 -6.96 6.18 7.46
CA GLY A 48 -8.13 5.68 8.18
C GLY A 48 -8.56 4.31 7.65
N GLU A 49 -9.80 4.22 7.16
CA GLU A 49 -10.37 2.99 6.56
C GLU A 49 -9.81 2.67 5.16
N LYS A 50 -8.78 3.39 4.72
CA LYS A 50 -8.15 3.27 3.41
C LYS A 50 -6.64 3.22 3.54
N THR A 51 -6.00 2.76 2.47
CA THR A 51 -4.54 2.70 2.37
C THR A 51 -4.11 3.30 1.04
N ARG A 52 -3.29 4.34 1.09
CA ARG A 52 -2.65 4.87 -0.10
C ARG A 52 -1.35 4.11 -0.37
N VAL A 53 -1.28 3.44 -1.51
CA VAL A 53 -0.12 2.67 -1.96
C VAL A 53 0.62 3.50 -3.02
N VAL A 54 1.86 3.85 -2.73
CA VAL A 54 2.77 4.52 -3.67
C VAL A 54 3.86 3.54 -4.06
N ILE A 55 4.02 3.28 -5.36
CA ILE A 55 5.05 2.38 -5.88
C ILE A 55 6.04 3.17 -6.72
N GLU A 56 7.33 2.91 -6.50
CA GLU A 56 8.44 3.39 -7.32
C GLU A 56 9.33 2.20 -7.69
N LEU A 57 9.46 1.94 -8.99
CA LEU A 57 10.19 0.82 -9.56
C LEU A 57 11.21 1.33 -10.58
N LEU A 58 12.46 0.89 -10.44
CA LEU A 58 13.55 1.25 -11.33
C LEU A 58 13.66 0.27 -12.50
N ASN A 59 14.39 0.67 -13.55
CA ASN A 59 14.64 -0.12 -14.76
C ASN A 59 13.37 -0.56 -15.52
N THR A 60 12.30 0.23 -15.42
CA THR A 60 11.06 -0.06 -16.15
C THR A 60 11.16 0.34 -17.62
N PRO A 61 10.56 -0.44 -18.53
CA PRO A 61 10.60 -0.12 -19.96
C PRO A 61 9.81 1.16 -20.27
N PRO A 62 10.37 2.09 -21.06
CA PRO A 62 9.69 3.35 -21.40
C PRO A 62 8.43 3.08 -22.23
N GLY A 63 7.36 3.83 -21.93
CA GLY A 63 6.10 3.74 -22.66
C GLY A 63 5.25 2.48 -22.39
N VAL A 64 5.72 1.57 -21.52
CA VAL A 64 4.96 0.36 -21.16
C VAL A 64 4.27 0.57 -19.82
N ALA A 65 2.95 0.44 -19.81
CA ALA A 65 2.20 0.36 -18.56
C ALA A 65 2.32 -1.06 -17.97
N GLN A 66 2.67 -1.14 -16.69
CA GLN A 66 2.88 -2.41 -15.99
C GLN A 66 1.79 -2.61 -14.93
N PRO A 67 0.87 -3.57 -15.12
CA PRO A 67 -0.17 -3.84 -14.12
C PRO A 67 0.45 -4.19 -12.77
N ALA A 68 -0.18 -3.71 -11.68
CA ALA A 68 0.23 -4.03 -10.33
C ALA A 68 -0.98 -4.39 -9.48
N HIS A 69 -0.79 -5.32 -8.56
CA HIS A 69 -1.85 -5.86 -7.74
C HIS A 69 -1.32 -6.21 -6.35
N ILE A 70 -2.20 -6.19 -5.36
CA ILE A 70 -2.00 -6.91 -4.10
C ILE A 70 -2.70 -8.26 -4.23
N HIS A 71 -1.96 -9.33 -4.02
CA HIS A 71 -2.45 -10.71 -4.03
C HIS A 71 -2.43 -11.29 -2.61
N ALA A 72 -3.31 -12.27 -2.36
CA ALA A 72 -3.15 -13.14 -1.21
C ALA A 72 -1.93 -14.06 -1.39
N GLY A 73 -1.31 -14.47 -0.28
CA GLY A 73 -0.13 -15.32 -0.27
C GLY A 73 1.18 -14.54 -0.17
N ARG A 74 2.23 -15.12 -0.75
CA ARG A 74 3.61 -14.58 -0.73
C ARG A 74 4.18 -14.60 -2.14
N CYS A 75 5.25 -13.88 -2.40
CA CYS A 75 5.87 -13.80 -3.73
C CYS A 75 6.25 -15.16 -4.36
N ASP A 76 6.51 -16.18 -3.55
CA ASP A 76 6.78 -17.55 -3.98
C ASP A 76 5.51 -18.39 -4.23
N THR A 77 4.37 -17.95 -3.70
CA THR A 77 3.11 -18.70 -3.59
C THR A 77 1.90 -17.75 -3.66
N LEU A 78 1.83 -16.94 -4.72
CA LEU A 78 0.74 -15.99 -4.94
C LEU A 78 -0.57 -16.70 -5.32
N ASP A 79 -1.69 -16.24 -4.77
CA ASP A 79 -2.98 -16.51 -5.39
C ASP A 79 -3.04 -15.86 -6.78
N LYS A 80 -3.60 -16.55 -7.76
CA LYS A 80 -3.72 -16.05 -9.14
C LYS A 80 -4.69 -14.88 -9.25
N ALA A 81 -5.72 -14.85 -8.41
CA ALA A 81 -6.69 -13.77 -8.36
C ALA A 81 -6.13 -12.59 -7.55
N PRO A 82 -6.07 -11.37 -8.14
CA PRO A 82 -5.78 -10.17 -7.37
C PRO A 82 -6.79 -10.00 -6.23
N LYS A 83 -6.29 -9.72 -5.03
CA LYS A 83 -7.13 -9.36 -3.90
C LYS A 83 -7.57 -7.89 -4.00
N TRP A 84 -6.63 -7.01 -4.33
CA TRP A 84 -6.90 -5.60 -4.61
C TRP A 84 -6.15 -5.14 -5.86
N PRO A 85 -6.84 -4.53 -6.84
CA PRO A 85 -6.17 -3.95 -7.99
C PRO A 85 -5.43 -2.67 -7.61
N LEU A 86 -4.30 -2.41 -8.25
CA LEU A 86 -3.60 -1.13 -8.18
C LEU A 86 -3.56 -0.48 -9.56
N GLU A 87 -3.41 0.83 -9.58
CA GLU A 87 -3.11 1.57 -10.80
C GLU A 87 -1.83 1.02 -11.44
N ALA A 88 -1.86 0.80 -12.75
CA ALA A 88 -0.69 0.32 -13.47
C ALA A 88 0.47 1.33 -13.36
N LEU A 89 1.69 0.83 -13.20
CA LEU A 89 2.87 1.69 -13.20
C LEU A 89 3.05 2.30 -14.58
N LYS A 90 3.31 3.60 -14.61
CA LYS A 90 3.69 4.35 -15.82
C LYS A 90 5.03 5.03 -15.54
N GLY A 91 6.06 4.67 -16.31
CA GLY A 91 7.43 5.14 -16.06
C GLY A 91 7.94 4.77 -14.66
N GLY A 92 7.58 3.59 -14.17
CA GLY A 92 8.01 3.09 -12.87
C GLY A 92 7.23 3.62 -11.66
N ARG A 93 6.21 4.45 -11.84
CA ARG A 93 5.43 5.00 -10.72
C ARG A 93 3.96 4.60 -10.76
N SER A 94 3.41 4.29 -9.59
CA SER A 94 1.96 4.11 -9.35
C SER A 94 1.55 4.77 -8.03
N VAL A 95 0.31 5.30 -7.99
CA VAL A 95 -0.33 5.79 -6.77
C VAL A 95 -1.78 5.30 -6.78
N THR A 96 -2.17 4.53 -5.77
CA THR A 96 -3.52 3.96 -5.66
C THR A 96 -4.07 4.19 -4.26
N LEU A 97 -5.35 4.54 -4.14
CA LEU A 97 -6.07 4.51 -2.87
C LEU A 97 -6.89 3.23 -2.77
N VAL A 98 -6.43 2.27 -1.97
CA VAL A 98 -7.11 1.00 -1.74
C VAL A 98 -8.18 1.20 -0.66
N PRO A 99 -9.43 0.75 -0.87
CA PRO A 99 -10.54 0.97 0.06
C PRO A 99 -10.54 -0.04 1.23
N VAL A 100 -9.37 -0.30 1.82
CA VAL A 100 -9.21 -1.07 3.05
C VAL A 100 -8.13 -0.43 3.92
N SER A 101 -8.26 -0.53 5.25
CA SER A 101 -7.25 -0.04 6.19
C SER A 101 -5.95 -0.84 6.10
N LEU A 102 -4.84 -0.21 6.49
CA LEU A 102 -3.54 -0.87 6.49
C LEU A 102 -3.54 -2.07 7.44
N ASP A 103 -4.16 -1.95 8.60
CA ASP A 103 -4.32 -3.04 9.56
C ASP A 103 -5.03 -4.26 8.95
N ALA A 104 -6.08 -4.03 8.15
CA ALA A 104 -6.78 -5.11 7.46
C ALA A 104 -5.87 -5.79 6.40
N ILE A 105 -5.02 -5.03 5.72
CA ILE A 105 -4.02 -5.60 4.79
C ILE A 105 -3.02 -6.47 5.56
N LEU A 106 -2.58 -6.04 6.74
CA LEU A 106 -1.56 -6.71 7.56
C LEU A 106 -2.06 -7.95 8.31
N GLN A 107 -3.37 -8.09 8.51
CA GLN A 107 -3.96 -9.30 9.07
C GLN A 107 -3.80 -10.52 8.14
N ASP A 108 -3.65 -10.28 6.84
CA ASP A 108 -3.49 -11.32 5.84
C ASP A 108 -2.05 -11.43 5.35
N LYS A 109 -1.65 -12.65 4.97
CA LYS A 109 -0.44 -12.83 4.17
C LYS A 109 -0.73 -12.31 2.77
N THR A 110 -0.14 -11.18 2.42
CA THR A 110 -0.32 -10.53 1.12
C THR A 110 1.02 -10.09 0.53
N ALA A 111 1.04 -9.88 -0.78
CA ALA A 111 2.21 -9.39 -1.50
C ALA A 111 1.80 -8.46 -2.64
N ILE A 112 2.63 -7.46 -2.91
CA ILE A 112 2.53 -6.61 -4.09
C ILE A 112 3.27 -7.30 -5.23
N ASN A 113 2.58 -7.54 -6.35
CA ASN A 113 3.15 -8.11 -7.56
C ASN A 113 2.99 -7.14 -8.73
N ILE A 114 3.99 -7.12 -9.61
CA ILE A 114 4.02 -6.27 -10.81
C ILE A 114 4.22 -7.16 -12.03
N HIS A 115 3.35 -6.98 -13.02
CA HIS A 115 3.35 -7.71 -14.29
C HIS A 115 4.13 -6.96 -15.37
N LYS A 116 4.66 -7.69 -16.35
CA LYS A 116 5.48 -7.11 -17.42
C LYS A 116 4.72 -6.12 -18.31
N SER A 117 3.51 -6.48 -18.71
CA SER A 117 2.61 -5.64 -19.52
C SER A 117 1.20 -6.24 -19.50
N ALA A 118 0.21 -5.53 -20.04
CA ALA A 118 -1.13 -6.08 -20.24
C ALA A 118 -1.15 -7.28 -21.20
N ALA A 119 -0.30 -7.28 -22.23
CA ALA A 119 -0.19 -8.38 -23.19
C ALA A 119 0.54 -9.60 -22.61
N GLU A 120 1.50 -9.38 -21.71
CA GLU A 120 2.29 -10.42 -21.06
C GLU A 120 1.96 -10.51 -19.56
N VAL A 121 0.66 -10.52 -19.23
CA VAL A 121 0.18 -10.47 -17.84
C VAL A 121 0.64 -11.67 -17.00
N GLN A 122 1.04 -12.79 -17.60
CA GLN A 122 1.54 -13.95 -16.85
C GLN A 122 3.03 -13.83 -16.48
N VAL A 123 3.73 -12.79 -16.95
CA VAL A 123 5.15 -12.57 -16.67
C VAL A 123 5.29 -11.54 -15.55
N TYR A 124 5.79 -11.97 -14.39
CA TYR A 124 6.05 -11.07 -13.26
C TYR A 124 7.43 -10.44 -13.38
N VAL A 125 7.53 -9.16 -13.06
CA VAL A 125 8.79 -8.40 -13.11
C VAL A 125 9.32 -8.04 -11.73
N ALA A 126 8.45 -7.86 -10.74
CA ALA A 126 8.86 -7.55 -9.38
C ALA A 126 7.80 -8.01 -8.38
N CYS A 127 8.23 -8.31 -7.16
CA CYS A 127 7.32 -8.63 -6.06
C CYS A 127 7.92 -8.28 -4.69
N GLY A 128 7.07 -7.91 -3.75
CA GLY A 128 7.43 -7.74 -2.34
C GLY A 128 6.32 -8.23 -1.41
N ASN A 129 6.70 -9.01 -0.40
CA ASN A 129 5.77 -9.46 0.64
C ASN A 129 5.40 -8.28 1.54
N ILE A 130 4.12 -8.08 1.81
CA ILE A 130 3.66 -7.11 2.80
C ILE A 130 3.79 -7.78 4.16
N VAL A 131 4.84 -7.44 4.90
CA VAL A 131 5.07 -7.91 6.27
C VAL A 131 5.08 -6.71 7.19
N GLY A 132 4.27 -6.74 8.26
CA GLY A 132 4.36 -5.74 9.31
C GLY A 132 5.74 -5.82 9.97
N VAL A 133 6.30 -4.67 10.34
CA VAL A 133 7.37 -4.61 11.35
C VAL A 133 6.71 -4.90 12.70
N MET A 134 6.89 -6.14 13.19
CA MET A 134 6.61 -6.46 14.60
C MET A 134 7.66 -5.83 15.50
#